data_AF-A0A922JNS3-F1
#
_entry.id   AF-A0A922JNS3-F1
#
_cell.length_a   1.000
_cell.length_b   1.000
_cell.length_c   1.000
_cell.angle_alpha   90.00
_cell.angle_beta   90.00
_cell.angle_gamma   90.00
#
_symmetry.space_group_name_H-M   'P 1'
#
loop_
_entity.id
_entity.type
_entity.pdbx_description
1 polymer ?
#
loop_
_entity_poly.entity_id
_entity_poly.type
_entity_poly.pdbx_seq_one_letter_code
_entity_poly.pdbx_strand_id
1 'polypeptide(L)'
;MGSALETLCGQAYGAKQYHMLGVHTQRAMLTLLALSIPLAIIWYYTSTILIALGQDHEISTEAGVFNRWMIPSLFAFGLLQCLNRFLQTQNDVIPMLITSGITALLHVPVCWVLVFKFGFGSKGAALAIGISNWVNVLFLAIYVKSSPACSKTWTGFSEEALHDLLGFIKLAVSSAIMICLEYWSFEMVVLLSGLLPNPKLETSVLSISLNTCWMVYMISVGLGGAISTRVSNELGAGRPHAARLALSVMIIVSISEGAIVGITTILVRNVWGKLYSNEVEVVRYVAKMMPLLALSDFLDGFQCVLSGAARGCGWQNLCAFINLGAYYVVGIPSAVLFAFVFHFGGMGLWMGIISALSVQVIALITVNRYTDWNIEAMKSKHGVQRSDIIIDTET
;
A
#
# COMPACT_ATOMS: atom_id res chain seq x y z
N MET A 1 3.42 6.34 4.13
CA MET A 1 3.32 7.79 4.47
C MET A 1 2.59 8.60 3.41
N GLY A 2 2.83 8.40 2.10
CA GLY A 2 2.17 9.18 1.04
C GLY A 2 0.63 9.12 1.01
N SER A 3 0.02 8.08 1.60
CA SER A 3 -1.43 7.94 1.72
C SER A 3 -2.11 9.02 2.58
N ALA A 4 -1.37 9.78 3.40
CA ALA A 4 -1.91 10.96 4.09
C ALA A 4 -2.41 12.04 3.10
N LEU A 5 -1.85 12.10 1.89
CA LEU A 5 -2.31 12.98 0.83
C LEU A 5 -3.73 12.64 0.35
N GLU A 6 -4.19 11.40 0.50
CA GLU A 6 -5.56 11.02 0.13
C GLU A 6 -6.60 11.79 0.95
N THR A 7 -6.30 12.04 2.23
CA THR A 7 -7.11 12.88 3.11
C THR A 7 -6.92 14.36 2.79
N LEU A 8 -5.67 14.84 2.86
CA LEU A 8 -5.38 16.29 2.82
C LEU A 8 -5.69 16.88 1.44
N CYS A 9 -5.15 16.29 0.37
CA CYS A 9 -5.41 16.78 -0.99
C CYS A 9 -6.86 16.54 -1.41
N GLY A 10 -7.47 15.41 -1.03
CA GLY A 10 -8.86 15.13 -1.39
C GLY A 10 -9.86 16.05 -0.69
N GLN A 11 -9.71 16.28 0.63
CA GLN A 11 -10.58 17.22 1.34
C GLN A 11 -10.38 18.66 0.85
N ALA A 12 -9.14 19.09 0.58
CA ALA A 12 -8.86 20.39 -0.03
C ALA A 12 -9.50 20.51 -1.42
N TYR A 13 -9.42 19.48 -2.26
CA TYR A 13 -10.03 19.46 -3.59
C TYR A 13 -11.55 19.57 -3.52
N GLY A 14 -12.18 18.82 -2.62
CA GLY A 14 -13.61 18.89 -2.33
C GLY A 14 -14.07 20.28 -1.89
N ALA A 15 -13.27 20.93 -1.04
CA ALA A 15 -13.49 22.30 -0.58
C ALA A 15 -13.15 23.39 -1.62
N LYS A 16 -12.64 22.99 -2.80
CA LYS A 16 -12.15 23.87 -3.88
C LYS A 16 -10.93 24.72 -3.50
N GLN A 17 -10.18 24.33 -2.47
CA GLN A 17 -8.88 24.90 -2.13
C GLN A 17 -7.79 24.30 -3.02
N TYR A 18 -7.88 24.56 -4.32
CA TYR A 18 -7.05 23.89 -5.33
C TYR A 18 -5.54 24.10 -5.12
N HIS A 19 -5.15 25.31 -4.76
CA HIS A 19 -3.77 25.67 -4.43
C HIS A 19 -3.15 24.75 -3.36
N MET A 20 -3.93 24.39 -2.33
CA MET A 20 -3.45 23.59 -1.21
C MET A 20 -3.04 22.17 -1.61
N LEU A 21 -3.52 21.64 -2.74
CA LEU A 21 -3.06 20.34 -3.25
C LEU A 21 -1.56 20.38 -3.56
N GLY A 22 -1.09 21.43 -4.23
CA GLY A 22 0.31 21.62 -4.55
C GLY A 22 1.17 21.76 -3.29
N VAL A 23 0.71 22.56 -2.32
CA VAL A 23 1.37 22.77 -1.03
C VAL A 23 1.50 21.46 -0.24
N HIS A 24 0.39 20.72 -0.06
CA HIS A 24 0.41 19.43 0.63
C HIS A 24 1.28 18.41 -0.07
N THR A 25 1.25 18.34 -1.40
CA THR A 25 2.10 17.44 -2.17
C THR A 25 3.58 17.78 -2.02
N GLN A 26 3.96 19.06 -2.04
CA GLN A 26 5.34 19.48 -1.81
C GLN A 26 5.80 19.16 -0.38
N ARG A 27 4.96 19.41 0.63
CA ARG A 27 5.22 19.04 2.03
C ARG A 27 5.47 17.54 2.17
N ALA A 28 4.65 16.73 1.50
CA ALA A 28 4.84 15.29 1.46
C ALA A 28 6.12 14.88 0.73
N MET A 29 6.46 15.50 -0.41
CA MET A 29 7.72 15.23 -1.12
C MET A 29 8.92 15.48 -0.21
N LEU A 30 8.97 16.64 0.48
CA LEU A 30 10.04 16.97 1.42
C LEU A 30 10.12 15.95 2.56
N THR A 31 8.98 15.62 3.16
CA THR A 31 8.91 14.65 4.27
C THR A 31 9.36 13.25 3.84
N LEU A 32 8.89 12.77 2.68
CA LEU A 32 9.22 11.43 2.18
C LEU A 32 10.68 11.35 1.72
N LEU A 33 11.22 12.40 1.08
CA LEU A 33 12.64 12.46 0.74
C LEU A 33 13.53 12.46 2.00
N ALA A 34 13.15 13.22 3.03
CA ALA A 34 13.86 13.22 4.31
C ALA A 34 13.81 11.84 4.98
N LEU A 35 12.66 11.16 4.97
CA LEU A 35 12.51 9.81 5.52
C LEU A 35 13.25 8.73 4.70
N SER A 36 13.42 8.93 3.39
CA SER A 36 14.21 8.03 2.56
C SER A 36 15.67 7.99 2.99
N ILE A 37 16.21 9.02 3.67
CA ILE A 37 17.60 9.05 4.15
C ILE A 37 17.86 7.98 5.22
N PRO A 38 17.16 7.94 6.39
CA PRO A 38 17.39 6.89 7.38
C PRO A 38 17.05 5.50 6.84
N LEU A 39 16.05 5.37 5.97
CA LEU A 39 15.73 4.10 5.31
C LEU A 39 16.84 3.64 4.36
N ALA A 40 17.48 4.55 3.62
CA ALA A 40 18.63 4.25 2.77
C ALA A 40 19.83 3.78 3.61
N ILE A 41 20.05 4.36 4.79
CA ILE A 41 21.08 3.91 5.74
C ILE A 41 20.79 2.47 6.18
N ILE A 42 19.54 2.16 6.57
CA ILE A 42 19.14 0.79 6.93
C ILE A 42 19.37 -0.17 5.76
N TRP A 43 18.97 0.21 4.53
CA TRP A 43 19.19 -0.60 3.34
C TRP A 43 20.67 -0.82 3.04
N TYR A 44 21.52 0.18 3.26
CA TYR A 44 22.96 0.06 3.09
C TYR A 44 23.57 -1.01 4.01
N TYR A 45 23.09 -1.09 5.26
CA TYR A 45 23.54 -2.06 6.25
C TYR A 45 22.79 -3.39 6.24
N THR A 46 21.94 -3.66 5.24
CA THR A 46 21.15 -4.92 5.15
C THR A 46 21.99 -6.17 5.36
N SER A 47 23.16 -6.28 4.71
CA SER A 47 24.04 -7.45 4.85
C SER A 47 24.48 -7.66 6.31
N THR A 48 24.93 -6.59 6.98
CA THR A 48 25.34 -6.65 8.38
C THR A 48 24.17 -7.00 9.30
N ILE A 49 22.99 -6.42 9.05
CA ILE A 49 21.78 -6.68 9.84
C ILE A 49 21.37 -8.15 9.72
N LEU A 50 21.31 -8.70 8.50
CA LEU A 50 20.91 -10.08 8.27
C LEU A 50 21.91 -11.08 8.88
N ILE A 51 23.22 -10.83 8.75
CA ILE A 51 24.26 -11.66 9.39
C ILE A 51 24.12 -11.61 10.92
N ALA A 52 23.87 -10.42 11.49
CA ALA A 52 23.67 -10.27 12.93
C ALA A 52 22.40 -11.00 13.43
N LEU A 53 21.40 -11.15 12.57
CA LEU A 53 20.18 -11.94 12.82
C LEU A 53 20.37 -13.44 12.54
N GLY A 54 21.60 -13.89 12.24
CA GLY A 54 21.95 -15.29 12.06
C GLY A 54 21.61 -15.88 10.68
N GLN A 55 21.37 -15.02 9.67
CA GLN A 55 21.19 -15.49 8.29
C GLN A 55 22.52 -15.92 7.66
N ASP A 56 22.43 -16.76 6.63
CA ASP A 56 23.60 -17.21 5.86
C ASP A 56 24.40 -16.02 5.30
N HIS A 57 25.73 -16.14 5.34
CA HIS A 57 26.63 -15.05 4.99
C HIS A 57 26.57 -14.69 3.49
N GLU A 58 26.47 -15.68 2.61
CA GLU A 58 26.41 -15.45 1.15
C GLU A 58 25.06 -14.83 0.76
N ILE A 59 23.95 -15.38 1.26
CA ILE A 59 22.60 -14.84 1.04
C ILE A 59 22.49 -13.40 1.56
N SER A 60 22.99 -13.15 2.78
CA SER A 60 22.97 -11.82 3.38
C SER A 60 23.82 -10.81 2.60
N THR A 61 24.97 -11.25 2.09
CA THR A 61 25.85 -10.41 1.27
C THR A 61 25.16 -10.00 -0.03
N GLU A 62 24.56 -10.97 -0.74
CA GLU A 62 23.82 -10.70 -1.98
C GLU A 62 22.58 -9.82 -1.76
N ALA A 63 21.81 -10.06 -0.69
CA ALA A 63 20.68 -9.20 -0.32
C ALA A 63 21.14 -7.75 -0.03
N GLY A 64 22.27 -7.58 0.65
CA GLY A 64 22.84 -6.26 0.90
C GLY A 64 23.39 -5.58 -0.35
N VAL A 65 23.97 -6.32 -1.29
CA VAL A 65 24.33 -5.80 -2.61
C VAL A 65 23.07 -5.33 -3.34
N PHE A 66 22.03 -6.16 -3.42
CA PHE A 66 20.78 -5.80 -4.09
C PHE A 66 20.15 -4.52 -3.50
N ASN A 67 20.00 -4.45 -2.17
CA ASN A 67 19.41 -3.29 -1.49
C ASN A 67 20.21 -2.00 -1.69
N ARG A 68 21.55 -2.07 -1.71
CA ARG A 68 22.40 -0.89 -1.99
C ARG A 68 22.14 -0.31 -3.38
N TRP A 69 21.93 -1.16 -4.38
CA TRP A 69 21.59 -0.74 -5.74
C TRP A 69 20.14 -0.26 -5.89
N MET A 70 19.26 -0.66 -4.96
CA MET A 70 17.89 -0.14 -4.90
C MET A 70 17.76 1.22 -4.20
N ILE A 71 18.79 1.71 -3.48
CA ILE A 71 18.71 3.00 -2.74
C ILE A 71 18.17 4.16 -3.60
N PRO A 72 18.61 4.39 -4.85
CA PRO A 72 18.05 5.46 -5.68
C PRO A 72 16.54 5.32 -5.95
N SER A 73 16.05 4.08 -6.01
CA SER A 73 14.64 3.74 -6.22
C SER A 73 13.77 4.20 -5.04
N LEU A 74 14.31 4.21 -3.82
CA LEU A 74 13.58 4.63 -2.62
C LEU A 74 13.14 6.10 -2.72
N PHE A 75 14.04 6.97 -3.18
CA PHE A 75 13.74 8.39 -3.38
C PHE A 75 12.75 8.60 -4.54
N ALA A 76 12.95 7.89 -5.66
CA ALA A 76 12.02 7.93 -6.78
C ALA A 76 10.61 7.49 -6.37
N PHE A 77 10.51 6.38 -5.64
CA PHE A 77 9.24 5.84 -5.20
C PHE A 77 8.53 6.80 -4.24
N GLY A 78 9.26 7.45 -3.33
CA GLY A 78 8.69 8.48 -2.46
C GLY A 78 8.03 9.62 -3.26
N LEU A 79 8.73 10.17 -4.25
CA LEU A 79 8.20 11.21 -5.15
C LEU A 79 7.02 10.70 -5.99
N LEU A 80 7.14 9.48 -6.52
CA LEU A 80 6.10 8.84 -7.32
C LEU A 80 4.79 8.70 -6.56
N GLN A 81 4.85 8.28 -5.29
CA GLN A 81 3.67 8.20 -4.44
C GLN A 81 3.02 9.57 -4.22
N CYS A 82 3.81 10.64 -4.05
CA CYS A 82 3.27 12.00 -3.92
C CYS A 82 2.56 12.48 -5.20
N LEU A 83 3.18 12.28 -6.37
CA LEU A 83 2.59 12.65 -7.66
C LEU A 83 1.33 11.85 -7.98
N ASN A 84 1.33 10.55 -7.71
CA ASN A 84 0.17 9.70 -7.88
C ASN A 84 -1.01 10.18 -7.02
N ARG A 85 -0.78 10.51 -5.74
CA ARG A 85 -1.86 11.00 -4.87
C ARG A 85 -2.33 12.41 -5.21
N PHE A 86 -1.43 13.27 -5.69
CA PHE A 86 -1.80 14.57 -6.25
C PHE A 86 -2.82 14.44 -7.38
N LEU A 87 -2.52 13.61 -8.38
CA LEU A 87 -3.40 13.39 -9.54
C LEU A 87 -4.67 12.61 -9.18
N GLN A 88 -4.54 11.56 -8.36
CA GLN A 88 -5.66 10.71 -7.97
C GLN A 88 -6.73 11.46 -7.17
N THR A 89 -6.35 12.37 -6.27
CA THR A 89 -7.32 13.09 -5.42
C THR A 89 -8.17 14.10 -6.19
N GLN A 90 -7.65 14.63 -7.30
CA GLN A 90 -8.41 15.46 -8.25
C GLN A 90 -9.18 14.66 -9.33
N ASN A 91 -9.21 13.32 -9.22
CA ASN A 91 -9.82 12.39 -10.19
C ASN A 91 -9.12 12.34 -11.57
N ASP A 92 -7.86 12.77 -11.66
CA ASP A 92 -7.08 12.75 -12.91
C ASP A 92 -6.20 11.50 -12.99
N VAL A 93 -6.83 10.33 -13.16
CA VAL A 93 -6.16 9.02 -13.06
C VAL A 93 -5.59 8.49 -14.38
N ILE A 94 -6.02 9.06 -15.52
CA ILE A 94 -5.60 8.61 -16.85
C ILE A 94 -4.09 8.81 -17.09
N PRO A 95 -3.47 9.95 -16.73
CA PRO A 95 -2.03 10.11 -16.86
C PRO A 95 -1.27 9.06 -16.05
N MET A 96 -1.70 8.77 -14.82
CA MET A 96 -1.10 7.75 -13.97
C MET A 96 -1.12 6.36 -14.63
N LEU A 97 -2.24 5.99 -15.25
CA LEU A 97 -2.39 4.73 -15.97
C LEU A 97 -1.43 4.67 -17.17
N ILE A 98 -1.41 5.71 -17.99
CA ILE A 98 -0.60 5.76 -19.22
C ILE A 98 0.89 5.71 -18.86
N THR A 99 1.37 6.54 -17.94
CA THR A 99 2.79 6.59 -17.59
C THR A 99 3.25 5.29 -16.93
N SER A 100 2.40 4.67 -16.09
CA SER A 100 2.70 3.37 -15.49
C SER A 100 2.74 2.25 -16.54
N GLY A 101 1.82 2.25 -17.50
CA GLY A 101 1.83 1.29 -18.62
C GLY A 101 3.07 1.43 -19.50
N ILE A 102 3.43 2.65 -19.89
CA ILE A 102 4.67 2.92 -20.64
C ILE A 102 5.89 2.47 -19.85
N THR A 103 5.95 2.82 -18.55
CA THR A 103 7.07 2.45 -17.68
C THR A 103 7.20 0.94 -17.55
N ALA A 104 6.10 0.20 -17.41
CA ALA A 104 6.10 -1.25 -17.34
C ALA A 104 6.62 -1.89 -18.65
N LEU A 105 6.20 -1.37 -19.80
CA LEU A 105 6.68 -1.82 -21.11
C LEU A 105 8.17 -1.53 -21.29
N LEU A 106 8.65 -0.36 -20.86
CA LEU A 106 10.07 0.02 -20.91
C LEU A 106 10.91 -0.76 -19.89
N HIS A 107 10.32 -1.22 -18.78
CA HIS A 107 11.04 -1.97 -17.75
C HIS A 107 11.61 -3.28 -18.30
N VAL A 108 10.88 -3.98 -19.18
CA VAL A 108 11.32 -5.25 -19.78
C VAL A 108 12.65 -5.13 -20.54
N PRO A 109 12.79 -4.25 -21.55
CA PRO A 109 14.07 -4.09 -22.25
C PRO A 109 15.16 -3.51 -21.35
N VAL A 110 14.85 -2.60 -20.42
CA VAL A 110 15.83 -2.06 -19.46
C VAL A 110 16.40 -3.17 -18.58
N CYS A 111 15.54 -4.03 -18.02
CA CYS A 111 15.95 -5.22 -17.29
C CYS A 111 16.83 -6.12 -18.16
N TRP A 112 16.40 -6.44 -19.38
CA TRP A 112 17.15 -7.33 -20.26
C TRP A 112 18.56 -6.80 -20.57
N VAL A 113 18.68 -5.51 -20.88
CA VAL A 113 19.97 -4.86 -21.17
C VAL A 113 20.87 -4.88 -19.93
N LEU A 114 20.36 -4.45 -18.77
CA LEU A 114 21.19 -4.34 -17.56
C LEU A 114 21.61 -5.72 -17.03
N VAL A 115 20.69 -6.68 -17.02
CA VAL A 115 20.95 -8.02 -16.49
C VAL A 115 21.83 -8.83 -17.43
N PHE A 116 21.44 -8.96 -18.70
CA PHE A 116 22.10 -9.88 -19.64
C PHE A 116 23.16 -9.21 -20.51
N LYS A 117 22.88 -8.03 -21.07
CA LYS A 117 23.82 -7.39 -22.01
C LYS A 117 25.01 -6.76 -21.31
N PHE A 118 24.79 -6.09 -20.18
CA PHE A 118 25.86 -5.52 -19.35
C PHE A 118 26.38 -6.49 -18.29
N GLY A 119 25.71 -7.63 -18.09
CA GLY A 119 26.17 -8.66 -17.15
C GLY A 119 26.10 -8.25 -15.68
N PHE A 120 25.22 -7.30 -15.31
CA PHE A 120 25.11 -6.86 -13.91
C PHE A 120 24.31 -7.82 -13.02
N GLY A 121 23.68 -8.86 -13.58
CA GLY A 121 22.95 -9.87 -12.80
C GLY A 121 21.86 -9.25 -11.91
N SER A 122 21.81 -9.65 -10.64
CA SER A 122 20.85 -9.14 -9.64
C SER A 122 20.95 -7.62 -9.44
N LYS A 123 22.16 -7.03 -9.50
CA LYS A 123 22.39 -5.58 -9.45
C LYS A 123 21.70 -4.86 -10.60
N GLY A 124 21.74 -5.49 -11.79
CA GLY A 124 21.08 -4.99 -12.99
C GLY A 124 19.57 -4.91 -12.82
N ALA A 125 18.96 -5.93 -12.20
CA ALA A 125 17.53 -5.93 -11.87
C ALA A 125 17.17 -4.83 -10.86
N ALA A 126 17.95 -4.67 -9.78
CA ALA A 126 17.76 -3.60 -8.80
C ALA A 126 17.83 -2.20 -9.46
N LEU A 127 18.83 -1.98 -10.31
CA LEU A 127 19.01 -0.72 -11.01
C LEU A 127 17.88 -0.45 -12.01
N ALA A 128 17.41 -1.48 -12.73
CA ALA A 128 16.30 -1.37 -13.66
C ALA A 128 15.02 -0.88 -12.97
N ILE A 129 14.73 -1.37 -11.77
CA ILE A 129 13.60 -0.89 -10.95
C ILE A 129 13.77 0.60 -10.64
N GLY A 130 14.97 1.01 -10.20
CA GLY A 130 15.28 2.41 -9.92
C GLY A 130 15.09 3.32 -11.14
N ILE A 131 15.60 2.91 -12.30
CA ILE A 131 15.44 3.64 -13.56
C ILE A 131 13.97 3.76 -13.93
N SER A 132 13.22 2.66 -13.90
CA SER A 132 11.78 2.67 -14.22
C SER A 132 10.99 3.61 -13.29
N ASN A 133 11.27 3.59 -11.99
CA ASN A 133 10.62 4.51 -11.06
C ASN A 133 10.95 5.98 -11.35
N TRP A 134 12.21 6.30 -11.64
CA TRP A 134 12.60 7.67 -12.02
C TRP A 134 11.98 8.11 -13.35
N VAL A 135 11.91 7.23 -14.35
CA VAL A 135 11.21 7.51 -15.61
C VAL A 135 9.73 7.84 -15.36
N ASN A 136 9.04 7.09 -14.50
CA ASN A 136 7.66 7.37 -14.16
C ASN A 136 7.50 8.71 -13.40
N VAL A 137 8.39 9.00 -12.46
CA VAL A 137 8.45 10.31 -11.78
C VAL A 137 8.61 11.44 -12.79
N LEU A 138 9.53 11.31 -13.74
CA LEU A 138 9.76 12.33 -14.77
C LEU A 138 8.53 12.55 -15.65
N PHE A 139 7.88 11.47 -16.13
CA PHE A 139 6.67 11.61 -16.93
C PHE A 139 5.53 12.29 -16.16
N LEU A 140 5.29 11.90 -14.92
CA LEU A 140 4.25 12.52 -14.11
C LEU A 140 4.59 13.96 -13.71
N ALA A 141 5.86 14.27 -13.42
CA ALA A 141 6.29 15.63 -13.13
C ALA A 141 6.13 16.55 -14.36
N ILE A 142 6.47 16.06 -15.56
CA ILE A 142 6.25 16.79 -16.82
C ILE A 142 4.76 17.02 -17.05
N TYR A 143 3.92 16.02 -16.81
CA TYR A 143 2.46 16.13 -16.92
C TYR A 143 1.91 17.18 -15.95
N VAL A 144 2.24 17.08 -14.66
CA VAL A 144 1.79 18.02 -13.62
C VAL A 144 2.20 19.45 -13.94
N LYS A 145 3.42 19.67 -14.45
CA LYS A 145 3.93 20.99 -14.79
C LYS A 145 3.30 21.57 -16.06
N SER A 146 3.00 20.74 -17.06
CA SER A 146 2.63 21.20 -18.41
C SER A 146 1.13 21.11 -18.70
N SER A 147 0.38 20.27 -17.98
CA SER A 147 -1.04 20.02 -18.24
C SER A 147 -1.92 21.18 -17.76
N PRO A 148 -2.83 21.71 -18.60
CA PRO A 148 -3.83 22.69 -18.17
C PRO A 148 -4.72 22.19 -17.03
N ALA A 149 -4.93 20.86 -16.92
CA ALA A 149 -5.72 20.24 -15.86
C ALA A 149 -5.13 20.50 -14.46
N CYS A 150 -3.82 20.65 -14.36
CA CYS A 150 -3.11 20.87 -13.09
C CYS A 150 -2.82 22.36 -12.82
N SER A 151 -3.20 23.28 -13.72
CA SER A 151 -2.83 24.71 -13.61
C SER A 151 -3.30 25.41 -12.34
N LYS A 152 -4.45 24.98 -11.78
CA LYS A 152 -5.00 25.53 -10.53
C LYS A 152 -4.48 24.81 -9.28
N THR A 153 -4.02 23.57 -9.43
CA THR A 153 -3.62 22.71 -8.32
C THR A 153 -2.10 22.68 -8.14
N TRP A 154 -1.34 23.03 -9.17
CA TRP A 154 0.10 23.20 -9.15
C TRP A 154 0.49 24.58 -9.66
N THR A 155 0.74 25.51 -8.74
CA THR A 155 1.10 26.91 -9.02
C THR A 155 2.60 27.19 -8.93
N GLY A 156 3.42 26.16 -8.76
CA GLY A 156 4.86 26.27 -8.54
C GLY A 156 5.27 25.91 -7.11
N PHE A 157 6.55 26.05 -6.81
CA PHE A 157 7.06 25.80 -5.46
C PHE A 157 6.61 26.89 -4.49
N SER A 158 6.19 26.51 -3.28
CA SER A 158 5.72 27.43 -2.24
C SER A 158 6.43 27.16 -0.92
N GLU A 159 6.80 28.24 -0.20
CA GLU A 159 7.39 28.16 1.14
C GLU A 159 6.39 27.61 2.18
N GLU A 160 5.08 27.72 1.91
CA GLU A 160 4.01 27.13 2.75
C GLU A 160 4.13 25.61 2.90
N ALA A 161 4.84 24.94 1.98
CA ALA A 161 5.14 23.52 2.09
C ALA A 161 5.96 23.19 3.34
N LEU A 162 6.73 24.15 3.88
CA LEU A 162 7.52 24.02 5.10
C LEU A 162 6.71 24.25 6.37
N HIS A 163 5.52 24.86 6.27
CA HIS A 163 4.67 25.13 7.43
C HIS A 163 3.91 23.86 7.83
N ASP A 164 3.59 23.70 9.12
CA ASP A 164 2.86 22.55 9.68
C ASP A 164 3.39 21.15 9.25
N LEU A 165 4.72 21.00 9.14
CA LEU A 165 5.35 19.70 8.88
C LEU A 165 5.00 18.66 9.95
N LEU A 166 4.92 19.07 11.22
CA LEU A 166 4.59 18.17 12.33
C LEU A 166 3.16 17.63 12.24
N GLY A 167 2.18 18.46 11.85
CA GLY A 167 0.80 18.02 11.61
C GLY A 167 0.73 16.97 10.51
N PHE A 168 1.42 17.21 9.39
CA PHE A 168 1.53 16.24 8.30
C PHE A 168 2.20 14.94 8.76
N ILE A 169 3.35 15.02 9.45
CA ILE A 169 4.10 13.85 9.93
C ILE A 169 3.24 13.00 10.85
N LYS A 170 2.47 13.60 11.77
CA LYS A 170 1.58 12.86 12.67
C LYS A 170 0.57 12.00 11.88
N LEU A 171 -0.08 12.57 10.86
CA LEU A 171 -1.02 11.83 10.01
C LEU A 171 -0.31 10.78 9.14
N ALA A 172 0.85 11.13 8.58
CA ALA A 172 1.65 10.27 7.72
C ALA A 172 2.20 9.05 8.46
N VAL A 173 2.68 9.22 9.70
CA VAL A 173 3.15 8.14 10.58
C VAL A 173 2.01 7.19 10.90
N SER A 174 0.84 7.71 11.27
CA SER A 174 -0.34 6.89 11.54
C SER A 174 -0.72 6.04 10.32
N SER A 175 -0.70 6.66 9.14
CA SER A 175 -0.98 5.98 7.87
C SER A 175 0.08 4.95 7.50
N ALA A 176 1.35 5.21 7.83
CA ALA A 176 2.43 4.23 7.62
C ALA A 176 2.30 3.05 8.57
N ILE A 177 2.09 3.29 9.87
CA ILE A 177 1.91 2.22 10.87
C ILE A 177 0.73 1.33 10.47
N MET A 178 -0.40 1.91 10.07
CA MET A 178 -1.56 1.16 9.60
C MET A 178 -1.19 0.15 8.49
N ILE A 179 -0.49 0.59 7.43
CA ILE A 179 -0.11 -0.27 6.31
C ILE A 179 1.02 -1.24 6.70
N CYS A 180 2.01 -0.78 7.46
CA CYS A 180 3.17 -1.59 7.86
C CYS A 180 2.78 -2.73 8.79
N LEU A 181 1.88 -2.51 9.76
CA LEU A 181 1.42 -3.56 10.66
C LEU A 181 0.76 -4.71 9.91
N GLU A 182 -0.02 -4.38 8.88
CA GLU A 182 -0.61 -5.38 7.98
C GLU A 182 0.48 -6.13 7.21
N TYR A 183 1.33 -5.41 6.48
CA TYR A 183 2.34 -6.03 5.60
C TYR A 183 3.35 -6.88 6.38
N TRP A 184 3.82 -6.38 7.51
CA TRP A 184 4.77 -7.09 8.36
C TRP A 184 4.17 -8.34 8.99
N SER A 185 2.85 -8.37 9.24
CA SER A 185 2.20 -9.59 9.75
C SER A 185 2.22 -10.73 8.73
N PHE A 186 2.02 -10.43 7.44
CA PHE A 186 2.15 -11.41 6.36
C PHE A 186 3.60 -11.91 6.24
N GLU A 187 4.58 -11.02 6.31
CA GLU A 187 6.01 -11.41 6.30
C GLU A 187 6.36 -12.25 7.54
N MET A 188 5.85 -11.91 8.73
CA MET A 188 6.03 -12.70 9.94
C MET A 188 5.47 -14.12 9.77
N VAL A 189 4.33 -14.28 9.09
CA VAL A 189 3.77 -15.60 8.80
C VAL A 189 4.69 -16.40 7.87
N VAL A 190 5.26 -15.80 6.85
CA VAL A 190 6.26 -16.46 5.99
C VAL A 190 7.51 -16.82 6.81
N LEU A 191 8.01 -15.93 7.68
CA LEU A 191 9.16 -16.23 8.55
C LEU A 191 8.87 -17.40 9.50
N LEU A 192 7.68 -17.44 10.10
CA LEU A 192 7.26 -18.52 11.00
C LEU A 192 7.19 -19.87 10.29
N SER A 193 6.93 -19.88 8.97
CA SER A 193 6.93 -21.14 8.21
C SER A 193 8.29 -21.81 8.13
N GLY A 194 9.38 -21.04 8.26
CA GLY A 194 10.74 -21.56 8.37
C GLY A 194 10.99 -22.37 9.65
N LEU A 195 10.08 -22.32 10.63
CA LEU A 195 10.15 -23.08 11.88
C LEU A 195 9.28 -24.34 11.85
N LEU A 196 8.50 -24.58 10.79
CA LEU A 196 7.64 -25.75 10.67
C LEU A 196 8.42 -27.02 10.27
N PRO A 197 7.86 -28.22 10.53
CA PRO A 197 8.39 -29.47 10.00
C PRO A 197 8.37 -29.42 8.46
N ASN A 198 9.52 -29.62 7.82
CA ASN A 198 9.76 -29.38 6.38
C ASN A 198 9.71 -27.88 5.97
N PRO A 199 10.66 -27.07 6.49
CA PRO A 199 10.64 -25.62 6.28
C PRO A 199 10.80 -25.21 4.81
N LYS A 200 11.48 -26.02 3.99
CA LYS A 200 11.63 -25.74 2.55
C LYS A 200 10.27 -25.79 1.84
N LEU A 201 9.47 -26.82 2.10
CA LEU A 201 8.14 -26.97 1.51
C LEU A 201 7.20 -25.86 2.00
N GLU A 202 7.12 -25.67 3.32
CA GLU A 202 6.20 -24.71 3.93
C GLU A 202 6.51 -23.26 3.50
N THR A 203 7.79 -22.87 3.53
CA THR A 203 8.23 -21.55 3.07
C THR A 203 7.94 -21.34 1.59
N SER A 204 8.17 -22.35 0.74
CA SER A 204 7.90 -22.25 -0.70
C SER A 204 6.41 -22.04 -0.97
N VAL A 205 5.54 -22.84 -0.34
CA VAL A 205 4.08 -22.76 -0.52
C VAL A 205 3.54 -21.43 -0.01
N LEU A 206 4.01 -20.96 1.15
CA LEU A 206 3.59 -19.67 1.71
C LEU A 206 4.12 -18.49 0.92
N SER A 207 5.33 -18.58 0.35
CA SER A 207 5.85 -17.54 -0.55
C SER A 207 5.02 -17.44 -1.83
N ILE A 208 4.63 -18.58 -2.43
CA ILE A 208 3.73 -18.61 -3.60
C ILE A 208 2.36 -18.03 -3.23
N SER A 209 1.84 -18.41 -2.06
CA SER A 209 0.55 -17.93 -1.54
C SER A 209 0.58 -16.41 -1.35
N LEU A 210 1.62 -15.88 -0.70
CA LEU A 210 1.80 -14.45 -0.48
C LEU A 210 1.95 -13.68 -1.80
N ASN A 211 2.73 -14.19 -2.75
CA ASN A 211 2.86 -13.56 -4.07
C ASN A 211 1.52 -13.52 -4.83
N THR A 212 0.74 -14.59 -4.73
CA THR A 212 -0.61 -14.67 -5.32
C THR A 212 -1.54 -13.62 -4.70
N CYS A 213 -1.57 -13.52 -3.37
CA CYS A 213 -2.35 -12.51 -2.67
C CYS A 213 -1.89 -11.09 -3.04
N TRP A 214 -0.59 -10.80 -3.10
CA TRP A 214 -0.11 -9.47 -3.50
C TRP A 214 -0.54 -9.09 -4.91
N MET A 215 -0.53 -10.04 -5.84
CA MET A 215 -0.99 -9.81 -7.22
C MET A 215 -2.47 -9.43 -7.25
N VAL A 216 -3.31 -10.19 -6.54
CA VAL A 216 -4.76 -9.94 -6.45
C VAL A 216 -5.05 -8.63 -5.70
N TYR A 217 -4.34 -8.38 -4.60
CA TYR A 217 -4.51 -7.21 -3.75
C TYR A 217 -4.32 -5.88 -4.49
N MET A 218 -3.59 -5.83 -5.61
CA MET A 218 -3.48 -4.61 -6.42
C MET A 218 -4.84 -4.10 -6.94
N ILE A 219 -5.80 -5.00 -7.18
CA ILE A 219 -7.18 -4.63 -7.55
C ILE A 219 -7.84 -3.90 -6.36
N SER A 220 -7.75 -4.50 -5.17
CA SER A 220 -8.25 -3.98 -3.90
C SER A 220 -7.65 -2.61 -3.56
N VAL A 221 -6.34 -2.42 -3.76
CA VAL A 221 -5.66 -1.13 -3.58
C VAL A 221 -6.24 -0.07 -4.51
N GLY A 222 -6.57 -0.42 -5.75
CA GLY A 222 -7.25 0.46 -6.69
C GLY A 222 -8.62 0.91 -6.19
N LEU A 223 -9.45 -0.03 -5.74
CA LEU A 223 -10.78 0.25 -5.16
C LEU A 223 -10.67 1.10 -3.88
N GLY A 224 -9.75 0.73 -2.99
CA GLY A 224 -9.44 1.46 -1.75
C GLY A 224 -8.96 2.89 -2.01
N GLY A 225 -8.15 3.10 -3.05
CA GLY A 225 -7.75 4.43 -3.50
C GLY A 225 -8.91 5.24 -4.07
N ALA A 226 -9.78 4.62 -4.87
CA ALA A 226 -10.95 5.28 -5.45
C ALA A 226 -11.95 5.73 -4.38
N ILE A 227 -12.29 4.87 -3.41
CA ILE A 227 -13.20 5.26 -2.33
C ILE A 227 -12.59 6.31 -1.41
N SER A 228 -11.28 6.22 -1.13
CA SER A 228 -10.56 7.23 -0.35
C SER A 228 -10.71 8.62 -0.98
N THR A 229 -10.43 8.73 -2.30
CA THR A 229 -10.63 9.97 -3.07
C THR A 229 -12.09 10.45 -3.04
N ARG A 230 -13.06 9.55 -3.27
CA ARG A 230 -14.48 9.95 -3.31
C ARG A 230 -14.95 10.45 -1.95
N VAL A 231 -14.63 9.74 -0.87
CA VAL A 231 -15.03 10.12 0.49
C VAL A 231 -14.36 11.44 0.89
N SER A 232 -13.06 11.60 0.68
CA SER A 232 -12.38 12.85 1.04
C SER A 232 -12.91 14.04 0.25
N ASN A 233 -13.16 13.89 -1.06
CA ASN A 233 -13.75 14.95 -1.88
C ASN A 233 -15.16 15.34 -1.43
N GLU A 234 -16.04 14.38 -1.16
CA GLU A 234 -17.42 14.70 -0.73
C GLU A 234 -17.45 15.28 0.69
N LEU A 235 -16.59 14.81 1.60
CA LEU A 235 -16.47 15.37 2.95
C LEU A 235 -15.93 16.82 2.92
N GLY A 236 -14.88 17.07 2.13
CA GLY A 236 -14.34 18.41 1.92
C GLY A 236 -15.36 19.38 1.29
N ALA A 237 -16.24 18.86 0.43
CA ALA A 237 -17.35 19.61 -0.15
C ALA A 237 -18.54 19.82 0.81
N GLY A 238 -18.49 19.28 2.03
CA GLY A 238 -19.59 19.35 3.00
C GLY A 238 -20.81 18.49 2.62
N ARG A 239 -20.61 17.38 1.91
CA ARG A 239 -21.66 16.51 1.36
C ARG A 239 -21.65 15.11 2.01
N PRO A 240 -22.06 14.98 3.29
CA PRO A 240 -21.96 13.72 4.03
C PRO A 240 -22.81 12.59 3.42
N HIS A 241 -23.97 12.91 2.85
CA HIS A 241 -24.83 11.92 2.17
C HIS A 241 -24.17 11.32 0.92
N ALA A 242 -23.46 12.15 0.14
CA ALA A 242 -22.74 11.70 -1.04
C ALA A 242 -21.54 10.82 -0.68
N ALA A 243 -20.81 11.16 0.40
CA ALA A 243 -19.74 10.33 0.94
C ALA A 243 -20.25 8.94 1.36
N ARG A 244 -21.38 8.88 2.08
CA ARG A 244 -22.02 7.62 2.49
C ARG A 244 -22.51 6.80 1.29
N LEU A 245 -23.06 7.46 0.27
CA LEU A 245 -23.47 6.80 -0.97
C LEU A 245 -22.25 6.21 -1.70
N ALA A 246 -21.15 6.95 -1.81
CA ALA A 246 -19.92 6.46 -2.42
C ALA A 246 -19.40 5.19 -1.72
N LEU A 247 -19.42 5.17 -0.38
CA LEU A 247 -19.05 3.99 0.41
C LEU A 247 -19.98 2.80 0.12
N SER A 248 -21.30 3.04 0.09
CA SER A 248 -22.29 2.00 -0.15
C SER A 248 -22.13 1.37 -1.55
N VAL A 249 -21.87 2.19 -2.56
CA VAL A 249 -21.59 1.73 -3.93
C VAL A 249 -20.30 0.93 -3.96
N MET A 250 -19.22 1.41 -3.33
CA MET A 250 -17.93 0.70 -3.35
C MET A 250 -17.99 -0.64 -2.61
N ILE A 251 -18.79 -0.75 -1.55
CA ILE A 251 -19.06 -2.02 -0.86
C ILE A 251 -19.65 -3.04 -1.83
N ILE A 252 -20.61 -2.65 -2.67
CA ILE A 252 -21.20 -3.56 -3.68
C ILE A 252 -20.18 -3.96 -4.73
N VAL A 253 -19.36 -3.00 -5.20
CA VAL A 253 -18.29 -3.25 -6.16
C VAL A 253 -17.26 -4.24 -5.59
N SER A 254 -16.85 -4.06 -4.35
CA SER A 254 -15.90 -4.93 -3.66
C SER A 254 -16.44 -6.34 -3.44
N ILE A 255 -17.71 -6.49 -3.06
CA ILE A 255 -18.33 -7.82 -2.93
C ILE A 255 -18.36 -8.53 -4.30
N SER A 256 -18.69 -7.80 -5.36
CA SER A 256 -18.75 -8.34 -6.72
C SER A 256 -17.36 -8.74 -7.22
N GLU A 257 -16.37 -7.89 -7.00
CA GLU A 257 -14.97 -8.13 -7.35
C GLU A 257 -14.41 -9.32 -6.57
N GLY A 258 -14.56 -9.35 -5.24
CA GLY A 258 -14.11 -10.46 -4.41
C GLY A 258 -14.78 -11.79 -4.76
N ALA A 259 -16.05 -11.78 -5.18
CA ALA A 259 -16.71 -13.00 -5.66
C ALA A 259 -16.08 -13.51 -6.96
N ILE A 260 -15.81 -12.61 -7.92
CA ILE A 260 -15.17 -12.97 -9.20
C ILE A 260 -13.76 -13.51 -8.95
N VAL A 261 -12.97 -12.80 -8.15
CA VAL A 261 -11.60 -13.20 -7.79
C VAL A 261 -11.62 -14.53 -7.06
N GLY A 262 -12.43 -14.68 -6.00
CA GLY A 262 -12.51 -15.91 -5.21
C GLY A 262 -12.92 -17.12 -6.04
N ILE A 263 -13.92 -16.99 -6.91
CA ILE A 263 -14.32 -18.05 -7.85
C ILE A 263 -13.16 -18.39 -8.79
N THR A 264 -12.51 -17.39 -9.37
CA THR A 264 -11.38 -17.60 -10.30
C THR A 264 -10.23 -18.33 -9.61
N THR A 265 -9.83 -17.89 -8.42
CA THR A 265 -8.80 -18.52 -7.58
C THR A 265 -9.12 -20.00 -7.31
N ILE A 266 -10.37 -20.32 -6.97
CA ILE A 266 -10.80 -21.71 -6.74
C ILE A 266 -10.79 -22.55 -8.02
N LEU A 267 -11.15 -21.98 -9.18
CA LEU A 267 -11.19 -22.68 -10.46
C LEU A 267 -9.77 -23.01 -10.97
N VAL A 268 -8.81 -22.11 -10.80
CA VAL A 268 -7.43 -22.30 -11.27
C VAL A 268 -6.55 -23.09 -10.30
N ARG A 269 -7.08 -23.53 -9.15
CA ARG A 269 -6.29 -24.09 -8.05
C ARG A 269 -5.32 -25.22 -8.42
N ASN A 270 -5.71 -26.09 -9.36
CA ASN A 270 -4.91 -27.26 -9.74
C ASN A 270 -3.82 -26.95 -10.79
N VAL A 271 -3.84 -25.76 -11.38
CA VAL A 271 -2.87 -25.33 -12.40
C VAL A 271 -1.98 -24.20 -11.92
N TRP A 272 -2.45 -23.38 -10.97
CA TRP A 272 -1.75 -22.19 -10.49
C TRP A 272 -0.33 -22.48 -9.99
N GLY A 273 -0.16 -23.50 -9.15
CA GLY A 273 1.15 -23.87 -8.59
C GLY A 273 2.21 -24.22 -9.65
N LYS A 274 1.78 -24.66 -10.85
CA LYS A 274 2.69 -25.02 -11.96
C LYS A 274 3.38 -23.80 -12.58
N LEU A 275 2.86 -22.60 -12.36
CA LEU A 275 3.50 -21.36 -12.81
C LEU A 275 4.72 -21.01 -11.95
N TYR A 276 4.82 -21.56 -10.74
CA TYR A 276 5.84 -21.23 -9.76
C TYR A 276 6.85 -22.36 -9.53
N SER A 277 6.42 -23.62 -9.59
CA SER A 277 7.28 -24.75 -9.25
C SER A 277 7.01 -25.99 -10.11
N ASN A 278 8.08 -26.72 -10.40
CA ASN A 278 8.03 -28.03 -11.03
C ASN A 278 7.86 -29.18 -10.00
N GLU A 279 8.02 -28.88 -8.70
CA GLU A 279 7.90 -29.87 -7.64
C GLU A 279 6.44 -30.24 -7.37
N VAL A 280 6.07 -31.49 -7.65
CA VAL A 280 4.68 -31.98 -7.56
C VAL A 280 4.08 -31.79 -6.17
N GLU A 281 4.90 -31.93 -5.12
CA GLU A 281 4.47 -31.72 -3.73
C GLU A 281 4.07 -30.26 -3.47
N VAL A 282 4.87 -29.30 -3.91
CA VAL A 282 4.59 -27.86 -3.81
C VAL A 282 3.30 -27.53 -4.57
N VAL A 283 3.18 -27.99 -5.83
CA VAL A 283 2.01 -27.73 -6.68
C VAL A 283 0.73 -28.27 -6.02
N ARG A 284 0.79 -29.49 -5.47
CA ARG A 284 -0.36 -30.11 -4.80
C ARG A 284 -0.74 -29.36 -3.52
N TYR A 285 0.24 -28.87 -2.77
CA TYR A 285 -0.02 -28.15 -1.53
C TYR A 285 -0.57 -26.74 -1.81
N VAL A 286 -0.01 -26.01 -2.78
CA VAL A 286 -0.61 -24.75 -3.26
C VAL A 286 -2.06 -24.95 -3.66
N ALA A 287 -2.39 -26.01 -4.41
CA ALA A 287 -3.77 -26.30 -4.79
C ALA A 287 -4.73 -26.49 -3.58
N LYS A 288 -4.22 -27.00 -2.44
CA LYS A 288 -4.97 -27.10 -1.18
C LYS A 288 -5.09 -25.74 -0.45
N MET A 289 -4.12 -24.85 -0.61
CA MET A 289 -4.12 -23.49 -0.05
C MET A 289 -5.09 -22.55 -0.77
N MET A 290 -5.30 -22.72 -2.08
CA MET A 290 -6.08 -21.80 -2.92
C MET A 290 -7.49 -21.47 -2.40
N PRO A 291 -8.27 -22.39 -1.79
CA PRO A 291 -9.54 -22.02 -1.16
C PRO A 291 -9.39 -21.07 0.05
N LEU A 292 -8.32 -21.24 0.85
CA LEU A 292 -8.00 -20.30 1.93
C LEU A 292 -7.57 -18.94 1.36
N LEU A 293 -6.79 -18.94 0.27
CA LEU A 293 -6.40 -17.71 -0.43
C LEU A 293 -7.62 -16.98 -0.98
N ALA A 294 -8.56 -17.69 -1.61
CA ALA A 294 -9.80 -17.09 -2.10
C ALA A 294 -10.61 -16.41 -0.99
N LEU A 295 -10.65 -17.02 0.21
CA LEU A 295 -11.31 -16.41 1.37
C LEU A 295 -10.53 -15.21 1.91
N SER A 296 -9.20 -15.31 2.04
CA SER A 296 -8.39 -14.17 2.50
C SER A 296 -8.46 -13.00 1.52
N ASP A 297 -8.36 -13.26 0.21
CA ASP A 297 -8.43 -12.23 -0.84
C ASP A 297 -9.79 -11.52 -0.83
N PHE A 298 -10.88 -12.26 -0.61
CA PHE A 298 -12.22 -11.68 -0.47
C PHE A 298 -12.31 -10.74 0.74
N LEU A 299 -11.84 -11.20 1.92
CA LEU A 299 -11.84 -10.39 3.14
C LEU A 299 -10.91 -9.18 3.01
N ASP A 300 -9.76 -9.35 2.35
CA ASP A 300 -8.76 -8.32 2.16
C ASP A 300 -9.22 -7.26 1.15
N GLY A 301 -9.91 -7.66 0.08
CA GLY A 301 -10.61 -6.74 -0.82
C GLY A 301 -11.63 -5.88 -0.08
N PHE A 302 -12.43 -6.51 0.79
CA PHE A 302 -13.44 -5.82 1.57
C PHE A 302 -12.86 -4.87 2.61
N GLN A 303 -11.84 -5.30 3.37
CA GLN A 303 -11.17 -4.41 4.33
C GLN A 303 -10.50 -3.25 3.59
N CYS A 304 -9.88 -3.47 2.43
CA CYS A 304 -9.12 -2.43 1.74
C CYS A 304 -10.02 -1.25 1.34
N VAL A 305 -11.27 -1.52 0.96
CA VAL A 305 -12.29 -0.50 0.71
C VAL A 305 -12.68 0.24 1.99
N LEU A 306 -12.91 -0.45 3.10
CA LEU A 306 -13.26 0.19 4.37
C LEU A 306 -12.09 1.04 4.92
N SER A 307 -10.87 0.52 4.85
CA SER A 307 -9.63 1.21 5.19
C SER A 307 -9.38 2.40 4.27
N GLY A 308 -9.72 2.28 2.98
CA GLY A 308 -9.71 3.39 2.02
C GLY A 308 -10.67 4.51 2.41
N ALA A 309 -11.92 4.18 2.74
CA ALA A 309 -12.88 5.15 3.23
C ALA A 309 -12.41 5.83 4.52
N ALA A 310 -11.84 5.05 5.45
CA ALA A 310 -11.28 5.57 6.69
C ALA A 310 -10.10 6.53 6.44
N ARG A 311 -9.23 6.26 5.45
CA ARG A 311 -8.23 7.24 4.99
C ARG A 311 -8.88 8.50 4.44
N GLY A 312 -9.94 8.38 3.63
CA GLY A 312 -10.68 9.54 3.13
C GLY A 312 -11.27 10.42 4.26
N CYS A 313 -11.72 9.80 5.35
CA CYS A 313 -12.20 10.49 6.56
C CYS A 313 -11.09 11.06 7.46
N GLY A 314 -9.84 10.58 7.35
CA GLY A 314 -8.74 10.96 8.25
C GLY A 314 -8.62 10.09 9.52
N TRP A 315 -9.12 8.86 9.50
CA TRP A 315 -9.13 7.94 10.66
C TRP A 315 -7.93 6.98 10.72
N GLN A 316 -6.79 7.35 10.12
CA GLN A 316 -5.65 6.44 10.02
C GLN A 316 -5.10 6.00 11.37
N ASN A 317 -5.20 6.86 12.39
CA ASN A 317 -4.87 6.51 13.78
C ASN A 317 -5.73 5.37 14.32
N LEU A 318 -7.06 5.47 14.15
CA LEU A 318 -7.99 4.45 14.60
C LEU A 318 -7.74 3.13 13.87
N CYS A 319 -7.55 3.19 12.54
CA CYS A 319 -7.21 2.01 11.75
C CYS A 319 -5.87 1.38 12.17
N ALA A 320 -4.86 2.17 12.53
CA ALA A 320 -3.60 1.63 13.05
C ALA A 320 -3.81 0.82 14.34
N PHE A 321 -4.64 1.30 15.27
CA PHE A 321 -4.98 0.54 16.48
C PHE A 321 -5.80 -0.73 16.18
N ILE A 322 -6.76 -0.64 15.25
CA ILE A 322 -7.51 -1.81 14.80
C ILE A 322 -6.56 -2.85 14.19
N ASN A 323 -5.62 -2.44 13.34
CA ASN A 323 -4.66 -3.34 12.71
C ASN A 323 -3.73 -3.97 13.74
N LEU A 324 -3.28 -3.21 14.75
CA LEU A 324 -2.47 -3.76 15.84
C LEU A 324 -3.24 -4.87 16.59
N GLY A 325 -4.49 -4.63 16.96
CA GLY A 325 -5.33 -5.64 17.62
C GLY A 325 -5.61 -6.85 16.73
N ALA A 326 -6.04 -6.60 15.49
CA ALA A 326 -6.41 -7.65 14.55
C ALA A 326 -5.22 -8.57 14.21
N TYR A 327 -4.08 -8.00 13.79
CA TYR A 327 -2.95 -8.79 13.30
C TYR A 327 -2.06 -9.31 14.44
N TYR A 328 -1.76 -8.50 15.46
CA TYR A 328 -0.77 -8.88 16.48
C TYR A 328 -1.37 -9.50 17.74
N VAL A 329 -2.60 -9.11 18.12
CA VAL A 329 -3.25 -9.70 19.31
C VAL A 329 -4.07 -10.93 18.94
N VAL A 330 -4.69 -10.97 17.75
CA VAL A 330 -5.50 -12.11 17.31
C VAL A 330 -4.80 -12.94 16.24
N GLY A 331 -4.37 -12.31 15.15
CA GLY A 331 -3.86 -12.98 13.95
C GLY A 331 -2.65 -13.87 14.18
N ILE A 332 -1.53 -13.28 14.61
CA ILE A 332 -0.27 -13.99 14.85
C ILE A 332 -0.43 -15.07 15.92
N PRO A 333 -1.06 -14.82 17.09
CA PRO A 333 -1.31 -15.88 18.06
C PRO A 333 -2.17 -17.03 17.51
N SER A 334 -3.20 -16.72 16.70
CA SER A 334 -4.02 -17.74 16.03
C SER A 334 -3.23 -18.52 14.99
N ALA A 335 -2.36 -17.86 14.22
CA ALA A 335 -1.45 -18.49 13.27
C ALA A 335 -0.54 -19.49 13.97
N VAL A 336 0.06 -19.10 15.10
CA VAL A 336 0.94 -19.96 15.90
C VAL A 336 0.14 -21.14 16.48
N LEU A 337 -1.05 -20.90 17.03
CA LEU A 337 -1.92 -21.93 17.59
C LEU A 337 -2.29 -22.97 16.51
N PHE A 338 -2.81 -22.54 15.37
CA PHE A 338 -3.24 -23.44 14.31
C PHE A 338 -2.08 -24.19 13.66
N ALA A 339 -0.96 -23.51 13.43
CA ALA A 339 0.18 -24.11 12.75
C ALA A 339 0.95 -25.11 13.63
N PHE A 340 1.28 -24.72 14.86
CA PHE A 340 2.20 -25.47 15.72
C PHE A 340 1.50 -26.34 16.76
N VAL A 341 0.36 -25.89 17.31
CA VAL A 341 -0.36 -26.63 18.37
C VAL A 341 -1.36 -27.61 17.77
N PHE A 342 -2.14 -27.18 16.76
CA PHE A 342 -3.07 -28.05 16.04
C PHE A 342 -2.43 -28.75 14.84
N HIS A 343 -1.15 -28.49 14.58
CA HIS A 343 -0.37 -29.16 13.53
C HIS A 343 -0.93 -29.02 12.12
N PHE A 344 -1.55 -27.88 11.81
CA PHE A 344 -2.04 -27.57 10.45
C PHE A 344 -0.97 -26.98 9.52
N GLY A 345 0.27 -26.85 9.97
CA GLY A 345 1.38 -26.38 9.14
C GLY A 345 1.13 -25.01 8.52
N GLY A 346 1.53 -24.81 7.26
CA GLY A 346 1.33 -23.57 6.51
C GLY A 346 -0.14 -23.17 6.32
N MET A 347 -1.07 -24.12 6.25
CA MET A 347 -2.51 -23.80 6.28
C MET A 347 -2.91 -23.16 7.61
N GLY A 348 -2.38 -23.67 8.73
CA GLY A 348 -2.61 -23.11 10.06
C GLY A 348 -2.14 -21.66 10.15
N LEU A 349 -0.95 -21.40 9.61
CA LEU A 349 -0.40 -20.05 9.51
C LEU A 349 -1.33 -19.11 8.72
N TRP A 350 -1.87 -19.56 7.58
CA TRP A 350 -2.80 -18.75 6.78
C TRP A 350 -4.17 -18.56 7.41
N MET A 351 -4.66 -19.54 8.16
CA MET A 351 -5.89 -19.38 8.94
C MET A 351 -5.76 -18.29 10.02
N GLY A 352 -4.55 -18.07 10.54
CA GLY A 352 -4.28 -16.91 11.41
C GLY A 352 -4.44 -15.57 10.68
N ILE A 353 -3.97 -15.45 9.44
CA ILE A 353 -4.19 -14.27 8.59
C ILE A 353 -5.69 -14.04 8.35
N ILE A 354 -6.44 -15.09 8.01
CA ILE A 354 -7.90 -15.01 7.83
C ILE A 354 -8.59 -14.54 9.12
N SER A 355 -8.11 -14.99 10.28
CA SER A 355 -8.63 -14.55 11.58
C SER A 355 -8.38 -13.07 11.81
N ALA A 356 -7.19 -12.56 11.49
CA ALA A 356 -6.86 -11.14 11.56
C ALA A 356 -7.76 -10.30 10.64
N LEU A 357 -7.86 -10.67 9.36
CA LEU A 357 -8.69 -10.01 8.37
C LEU A 357 -10.16 -9.96 8.81
N SER A 358 -10.68 -11.07 9.36
CA SER A 358 -12.05 -11.14 9.86
C SER A 358 -12.30 -10.13 10.99
N VAL A 359 -11.39 -10.05 11.97
CA VAL A 359 -11.48 -9.08 13.08
C VAL A 359 -11.41 -7.64 12.56
N GLN A 360 -10.48 -7.36 11.64
CA GLN A 360 -10.31 -6.04 11.04
C GLN A 360 -11.56 -5.60 10.27
N VAL A 361 -12.13 -6.47 9.43
CA VAL A 361 -13.38 -6.23 8.71
C VAL A 361 -14.53 -5.91 9.68
N ILE A 362 -14.73 -6.74 10.70
CA ILE A 362 -15.81 -6.54 11.68
C ILE A 362 -15.64 -5.19 12.40
N ALA A 363 -14.42 -4.86 12.82
CA ALA A 363 -14.13 -3.59 13.48
C ALA A 363 -14.41 -2.40 12.56
N LEU A 364 -13.96 -2.44 11.30
CA LEU A 364 -14.16 -1.36 10.34
C LEU A 364 -15.63 -1.20 9.91
N ILE A 365 -16.39 -2.30 9.77
CA ILE A 365 -17.85 -2.23 9.57
C ILE A 365 -18.51 -1.53 10.76
N THR A 366 -18.12 -1.91 11.97
CA THR A 366 -18.67 -1.35 13.21
C THR A 366 -18.41 0.15 13.28
N VAL A 367 -17.17 0.58 13.05
CA VAL A 367 -16.81 2.01 12.99
C VAL A 367 -17.68 2.73 11.96
N ASN A 368 -17.71 2.26 10.71
CA ASN A 368 -18.48 2.91 9.65
C ASN A 368 -19.99 2.99 9.94
N ARG A 369 -20.55 2.00 10.65
CA ARG A 369 -21.96 1.96 11.01
C ARG A 369 -22.32 2.99 12.10
N TYR A 370 -21.43 3.22 13.05
CA TYR A 370 -21.66 4.15 14.16
C TYR A 370 -21.15 5.58 13.90
N THR A 371 -20.47 5.81 12.78
CA THR A 371 -20.06 7.16 12.38
C THR A 371 -21.25 8.04 12.00
N ASP A 372 -21.32 9.22 12.63
CA ASP A 372 -22.13 10.33 12.14
C ASP A 372 -21.38 11.08 11.03
N TRP A 373 -21.78 10.84 9.79
CA TRP A 373 -21.18 11.46 8.61
C TRP A 373 -21.31 12.98 8.60
N ASN A 374 -22.31 13.56 9.27
CA ASN A 374 -22.44 15.02 9.36
C ASN A 374 -21.33 15.63 10.20
N ILE A 375 -21.00 14.99 11.32
CA ILE A 375 -19.90 15.41 12.19
C ILE A 375 -18.57 15.34 11.44
N GLU A 376 -18.35 14.30 10.64
CA GLU A 376 -17.13 14.15 9.86
C GLU A 376 -16.99 15.21 8.75
N ALA A 377 -18.09 15.54 8.07
CA ALA A 377 -18.09 16.65 7.11
C ALA A 377 -17.77 17.99 7.79
N MET A 378 -18.31 18.24 8.99
CA MET A 378 -17.98 19.44 9.77
C MET A 378 -16.51 19.47 10.19
N LYS A 379 -15.95 18.35 10.67
CA LYS A 379 -14.51 18.24 11.02
C LYS A 379 -13.62 18.52 9.82
N SER A 380 -13.95 17.94 8.66
CA SER A 380 -13.21 18.17 7.42
C SER A 380 -13.23 19.65 7.02
N LYS A 381 -14.40 20.29 7.04
CA LYS A 381 -14.54 21.72 6.74
C LYS A 381 -13.72 22.60 7.69
N HIS A 382 -13.77 22.33 9.00
CA HIS A 382 -12.94 23.06 9.97
C HIS A 382 -11.44 22.79 9.79
N GLY A 383 -11.04 21.57 9.42
CA GLY A 383 -9.65 21.23 9.13
C GLY A 383 -9.08 22.00 7.93
N VAL A 384 -9.88 22.11 6.86
CA VAL A 384 -9.53 22.94 5.69
C VAL A 384 -9.44 24.41 6.07
N GLN A 385 -10.46 24.95 6.77
CA GLN A 385 -10.47 26.37 7.19
C GLN A 385 -9.33 26.72 8.15
N ARG A 386 -8.94 25.82 9.05
CA ARG A 386 -7.79 26.05 9.95
C ARG A 386 -6.49 26.15 9.17
N SER A 387 -6.36 25.38 8.08
CA SER A 387 -5.20 25.47 7.19
C SER A 387 -5.13 26.84 6.51
N ASP A 388 -6.28 27.40 6.12
CA ASP A 388 -6.38 28.76 5.57
C ASP A 388 -6.02 29.84 6.61
N ILE A 389 -6.52 29.72 7.86
CA ILE A 389 -6.29 30.72 8.92
C ILE A 389 -4.83 30.80 9.36
N ILE A 390 -4.13 29.65 9.45
CA ILE A 390 -2.71 29.64 9.81
C ILE A 390 -1.88 30.44 8.78
N ILE A 391 -2.28 30.41 7.50
CA ILE A 391 -1.63 31.15 6.42
C ILE A 391 -1.90 32.66 6.56
N ASP A 392 -3.16 33.06 6.80
CA ASP A 392 -3.54 34.47 6.93
C ASP A 392 -2.93 35.18 8.17
N THR A 393 -2.56 34.43 9.22
CA THR A 393 -1.93 35.00 10.43
C THR A 393 -0.40 35.18 10.33
N GLU A 394 0.24 34.60 9.32
CA GLU A 394 1.71 34.65 9.14
C GLU A 394 2.16 35.53 7.95
N THR A 395 1.22 36.10 7.19
CA THR A 395 1.42 37.18 6.20
C THR A 395 1.18 38.55 6.81
#